data_AF-A0A7Z9JDY9-F1
#
_entry.id   AF-A0A7Z9JDY9-F1
#
_cell.length_a   1.000
_cell.length_b   1.000
_cell.length_c   1.000
_cell.angle_alpha   90.00
_cell.angle_beta   90.00
_cell.angle_gamma   90.00
#
_symmetry.space_group_name_H-M   'P 1'
#
loop_
_entity.id
_entity.type
_entity.pdbx_description
1 polymer ?
#
loop_
_entity_poly.entity_id
_entity_poly.type
_entity_poly.pdbx_seq_one_letter_code
_entity_poly.pdbx_strand_id
1 'polypeptide(L)'
;MADFKFFIIPRSRTGGTLLATMLNAHPEVSMGYEIYPDLLIGADGNPFLSTELIQRLDNSRTADNEQWVKSLEIDNFRTFASRARRSGLEPQTLIDILIQFDSEGNSLELISGRMDFIEALLNRQAYEVNKPFVGGKMRVDPEILFARHP
;
A
#
# COMPACT_ATOMS: atom_id res chain seq x y z
N MET A 1 3.04 16.51 6.53
CA MET A 1 2.49 15.72 5.41
C MET A 1 3.22 16.14 4.15
N ALA A 2 3.39 15.25 3.16
CA ALA A 2 4.02 15.61 1.90
C ALA A 2 3.09 16.56 1.10
N ASP A 3 3.63 17.69 0.65
CA ASP A 3 2.86 18.74 -0.03
C ASP A 3 2.52 18.38 -1.48
N PHE A 4 3.18 17.35 -2.04
CA PHE A 4 2.97 16.92 -3.42
C PHE A 4 3.01 15.40 -3.54
N LYS A 5 2.00 14.85 -4.21
CA LYS A 5 1.86 13.42 -4.53
C LYS A 5 1.77 13.24 -6.04
N PHE A 6 2.41 12.20 -6.56
CA PHE A 6 2.26 11.84 -7.97
C PHE A 6 2.14 10.33 -8.16
N PHE A 7 1.42 9.91 -9.20
CA PHE A 7 1.12 8.51 -9.43
C PHE A 7 1.54 8.07 -10.83
N ILE A 8 2.13 6.88 -10.91
CA ILE A 8 2.47 6.24 -12.19
C ILE A 8 1.43 5.16 -12.46
N ILE A 9 0.68 5.36 -13.55
CA ILE A 9 -0.29 4.38 -14.05
C ILE A 9 0.36 3.59 -15.20
N PRO A 10 0.69 2.30 -15.02
CA PRO A 10 1.32 1.51 -16.07
C PRO A 10 0.31 1.19 -17.18
N ARG A 11 0.58 1.68 -18.41
CA ARG A 11 -0.25 1.39 -19.61
C ARG A 11 0.10 0.05 -20.29
N SER A 12 1.30 -0.50 -20.06
CA SER A 12 1.77 -1.77 -20.62
C SER A 12 2.66 -2.54 -19.62
N ARG A 13 3.03 -3.78 -19.94
CA ARG A 13 3.82 -4.68 -19.06
C ARG A 13 5.30 -4.30 -18.92
N THR A 14 5.78 -3.20 -19.50
CA THR A 14 7.22 -2.91 -19.55
C THR A 14 7.58 -1.56 -18.91
N GLY A 15 8.72 -1.50 -18.24
CA GLY A 15 9.36 -0.27 -17.76
C GLY A 15 8.83 0.34 -16.45
N GLY A 16 7.57 0.11 -16.06
CA GLY A 16 6.98 0.79 -14.90
C GLY A 16 7.70 0.55 -13.56
N THR A 17 8.25 -0.65 -13.35
CA THR A 17 9.05 -0.96 -12.15
C THR A 17 10.42 -0.30 -12.19
N LEU A 18 11.09 -0.26 -13.35
CA LEU A 18 12.36 0.44 -13.50
C LEU A 18 12.20 1.94 -13.24
N LEU A 19 11.16 2.56 -13.81
CA LEU A 19 10.86 3.98 -13.58
C LEU A 19 10.59 4.26 -12.10
N ALA A 20 9.75 3.45 -11.44
CA ALA A 20 9.50 3.60 -10.00
C ALA A 20 10.79 3.44 -9.19
N THR A 21 11.69 2.53 -9.57
CA THR A 21 13.00 2.37 -8.92
C THR A 21 13.91 3.58 -9.11
N MET A 22 14.00 4.12 -10.33
CA MET A 22 14.79 5.32 -10.60
C MET A 22 14.28 6.53 -9.81
N LEU A 23 12.96 6.70 -9.71
CA LEU A 23 12.36 7.77 -8.93
C LEU A 23 12.59 7.57 -7.42
N ASN A 24 12.49 6.34 -6.92
CA ASN A 24 12.77 6.07 -5.51
C ASN A 24 14.24 6.31 -5.13
N ALA A 25 15.16 6.22 -6.10
CA ALA A 25 16.57 6.54 -5.89
C ALA A 25 16.81 8.06 -5.78
N HIS A 26 15.86 8.89 -6.20
CA HIS A 26 15.97 10.34 -6.05
C HIS A 26 15.98 10.74 -4.56
N PRO A 27 16.82 11.69 -4.14
CA PRO A 27 16.96 12.06 -2.73
C PRO A 27 15.66 12.60 -2.11
N GLU A 28 14.81 13.21 -2.92
CA GLU A 28 13.61 13.89 -2.43
C GLU A 28 12.30 13.10 -2.59
N VAL A 29 12.33 11.96 -3.28
CA VAL A 29 11.14 11.21 -3.67
C VAL A 29 11.09 9.85 -3.00
N SER A 30 10.02 9.58 -2.26
CA SER A 30 9.65 8.25 -1.78
C SER A 30 8.64 7.62 -2.73
N MET A 31 8.93 6.44 -3.28
CA MET A 31 8.02 5.72 -4.17
C MET A 31 7.52 4.43 -3.54
N GLY A 32 6.19 4.26 -3.50
CA GLY A 32 5.56 2.97 -3.28
C GLY A 32 5.48 2.13 -4.55
N TYR A 33 5.81 0.85 -4.43
CA TYR A 33 5.83 -0.10 -5.52
C TYR A 33 4.60 -0.99 -5.50
N GLU A 34 3.77 -0.88 -6.54
CA GLU A 34 2.77 -1.90 -6.87
C GLU A 34 1.74 -2.19 -5.76
N ILE A 35 1.56 -1.23 -4.85
CA ILE A 35 0.57 -1.25 -3.78
C ILE A 35 -0.77 -0.90 -4.41
N TYR A 36 -1.51 -1.93 -4.83
CA TYR A 36 -2.72 -1.76 -5.62
C TYR A 36 -3.98 -2.05 -4.81
N PRO A 37 -5.07 -1.29 -5.03
CA PRO A 37 -6.34 -1.51 -4.34
C PRO A 37 -6.97 -2.87 -4.60
N ASP A 38 -6.75 -3.45 -5.79
CA ASP A 38 -7.29 -4.77 -6.16
C ASP A 38 -6.74 -5.91 -5.30
N LEU A 39 -5.55 -5.74 -4.71
CA LEU A 39 -4.96 -6.71 -3.78
C LEU A 39 -5.56 -6.65 -2.37
N LEU A 40 -6.41 -5.66 -2.09
CA LEU A 40 -7.18 -5.54 -0.85
C LEU A 40 -8.61 -6.10 -1.03
N ILE A 41 -8.78 -6.97 -2.03
CA ILE A 41 -9.99 -7.73 -2.30
C ILE A 41 -9.66 -9.21 -2.10
N GLY A 42 -10.57 -9.94 -1.46
CA GLY A 42 -10.52 -11.39 -1.28
C GLY A 42 -10.53 -12.16 -2.60
N ALA A 43 -10.13 -13.43 -2.53
CA ALA A 43 -10.13 -14.32 -3.70
C ALA A 43 -11.55 -14.60 -4.24
N ASP A 44 -12.57 -14.42 -3.39
CA ASP A 44 -13.99 -14.48 -3.73
C ASP A 44 -14.52 -13.20 -4.39
N GLY A 45 -13.67 -12.17 -4.56
CA GLY A 45 -14.05 -10.88 -5.13
C GLY A 45 -14.69 -9.92 -4.13
N ASN A 46 -14.87 -10.33 -2.87
CA ASN A 46 -15.38 -9.47 -1.83
C ASN A 46 -14.24 -8.66 -1.20
N PRO A 47 -14.41 -7.35 -0.95
CA PRO A 47 -13.42 -6.58 -0.21
C PRO A 47 -13.13 -7.18 1.17
N PHE A 48 -11.91 -7.01 1.68
CA PHE A 48 -11.64 -7.38 3.06
C PHE A 48 -12.31 -6.41 4.03
N LEU A 49 -12.81 -6.94 5.15
CA LEU A 49 -13.10 -6.13 6.33
C LEU A 49 -11.79 -5.85 7.07
N SER A 50 -11.59 -4.58 7.47
CA SER A 50 -10.41 -4.16 8.22
C SER A 50 -10.22 -5.00 9.50
N THR A 51 -11.30 -5.23 10.24
CA THR A 51 -11.31 -6.04 11.47
C THR A 51 -10.85 -7.48 11.24
N GLU A 52 -11.33 -8.12 10.17
CA GLU A 52 -10.94 -9.48 9.81
C GLU A 52 -9.47 -9.57 9.42
N LEU A 53 -8.96 -8.58 8.67
CA LEU A 53 -7.55 -8.51 8.35
C LEU A 53 -6.72 -8.36 9.62
N ILE A 54 -7.02 -7.37 10.48
CA ILE A 54 -6.29 -7.13 11.74
C ILE A 54 -6.18 -8.43 12.55
N GLN A 55 -7.30 -9.13 12.75
CA GLN A 55 -7.31 -10.38 13.51
C GLN A 55 -6.41 -11.46 12.88
N ARG A 56 -6.43 -11.61 11.55
CA ARG A 56 -5.57 -12.57 10.85
C ARG A 56 -4.09 -12.18 10.88
N LEU A 57 -3.78 -10.89 10.84
CA LEU A 57 -2.40 -10.38 10.91
C LEU A 57 -1.81 -10.54 12.30
N ASP A 58 -2.58 -10.29 13.36
CA ASP A 58 -2.13 -10.53 14.73
C ASP A 58 -1.92 -12.02 15.02
N ASN A 59 -2.79 -12.90 14.51
CA ASN A 59 -2.66 -14.35 14.69
C ASN A 59 -1.45 -14.95 13.93
N SER A 60 -0.98 -14.29 12.88
CA SER A 60 0.15 -14.77 12.05
C SER A 60 1.48 -14.15 12.44
N ARG A 61 1.52 -13.30 13.49
CA ARG A 61 2.70 -12.51 13.88
C ARG A 61 3.88 -13.41 14.25
N THR A 62 5.02 -13.18 13.59
CA THR A 62 6.30 -13.83 13.89
C THR A 62 7.37 -12.76 14.11
N ALA A 63 8.48 -13.12 14.77
CA ALA A 63 9.62 -12.21 14.96
C ALA A 63 10.38 -11.90 13.66
N ASP A 64 10.20 -12.73 12.62
CA ASP A 64 10.82 -12.60 11.31
C ASP A 64 9.81 -12.07 10.29
N ASN A 65 10.03 -10.83 9.83
CA ASN A 65 9.17 -10.12 8.88
C ASN A 65 9.05 -10.83 7.52
N GLU A 66 10.07 -11.56 7.08
CA GLU A 66 9.99 -12.32 5.83
C GLU A 66 9.15 -13.58 6.02
N GLN A 67 9.36 -14.28 7.12
CA GLN A 67 8.56 -15.44 7.49
C GLN A 67 7.09 -15.07 7.70
N TRP A 68 6.83 -13.91 8.31
CA TRP A 68 5.49 -13.38 8.54
C TRP A 68 4.71 -13.23 7.24
N VAL A 69 5.29 -12.55 6.24
CA VAL A 69 4.64 -12.41 4.92
C VAL A 69 4.34 -13.78 4.31
N LYS A 70 5.27 -14.73 4.42
CA LYS A 70 5.09 -16.09 3.87
C LYS A 70 3.99 -16.88 4.59
N SER A 71 3.74 -16.62 5.87
CA SER A 71 2.69 -17.30 6.64
C SER A 71 1.27 -16.77 6.39
N LEU A 72 1.11 -15.62 5.73
CA LEU A 72 -0.22 -15.04 5.46
C LEU A 72 -1.03 -15.93 4.52
N GLU A 73 -2.05 -16.64 4.96
CA GLU A 73 -2.86 -17.56 4.13
C GLU A 73 -3.70 -16.88 3.02
N ILE A 74 -3.73 -15.55 2.99
CA ILE A 74 -4.56 -14.76 2.08
C ILE A 74 -3.74 -14.35 0.86
N ASP A 75 -3.89 -15.02 -0.28
CA ASP A 75 -3.01 -14.82 -1.45
C ASP A 75 -2.90 -13.36 -1.95
N ASN A 76 -4.03 -12.66 -2.08
CA ASN A 76 -4.04 -11.26 -2.52
C ASN A 76 -3.38 -10.34 -1.50
N PHE A 77 -3.73 -10.49 -0.22
CA PHE A 77 -3.14 -9.66 0.84
C PHE A 77 -1.66 -9.99 1.09
N ARG A 78 -1.26 -11.26 0.97
CA ARG A 78 0.15 -11.68 0.98
C ARG A 78 0.92 -10.96 -0.12
N THR A 79 0.35 -10.88 -1.32
CA THR A 79 0.93 -10.14 -2.44
C THR A 79 1.01 -8.65 -2.13
N PHE A 80 -0.02 -8.07 -1.52
CA PHE A 80 -0.02 -6.68 -1.06
C PHE A 80 1.10 -6.41 -0.05
N ALA A 81 1.16 -7.19 1.04
CA ALA A 81 2.14 -7.07 2.10
C ALA A 81 3.58 -7.25 1.58
N SER A 82 3.79 -8.23 0.68
CA SER A 82 5.10 -8.43 0.02
C SER A 82 5.54 -7.19 -0.78
N ARG A 83 4.62 -6.53 -1.49
CA ARG A 83 4.90 -5.33 -2.28
C ARG A 83 5.07 -4.08 -1.42
N ALA A 84 4.29 -3.94 -0.35
CA ALA A 84 4.49 -2.92 0.67
C ALA A 84 5.90 -3.04 1.27
N ARG A 85 6.33 -4.26 1.64
CA ARG A 85 7.69 -4.51 2.15
C ARG A 85 8.79 -4.17 1.14
N ARG A 86 8.59 -4.48 -0.15
CA ARG A 86 9.52 -4.05 -1.22
C ARG A 86 9.63 -2.53 -1.36
N SER A 87 8.64 -1.79 -0.85
CA SER A 87 8.65 -0.35 -0.74
C SER A 87 9.34 0.16 0.54
N GLY A 88 9.83 -0.73 1.41
CA GLY A 88 10.45 -0.36 2.67
C GLY A 88 9.46 -0.13 3.81
N LEU A 89 8.20 -0.57 3.65
CA LEU A 89 7.24 -0.59 4.76
C LEU A 89 7.40 -1.88 5.55
N GLU A 90 7.72 -1.77 6.83
CA GLU A 90 7.78 -2.93 7.71
C GLU A 90 6.38 -3.50 7.98
N PRO A 91 6.24 -4.83 8.17
CA PRO A 91 4.98 -5.46 8.56
C PRO A 91 4.28 -4.79 9.74
N GLN A 92 5.04 -4.36 10.74
CA GLN A 92 4.48 -3.69 11.89
C GLN A 92 3.81 -2.38 11.52
N THR A 93 4.48 -1.57 10.69
CA THR A 93 3.94 -0.31 10.18
C THR A 93 2.64 -0.53 9.40
N LEU A 94 2.56 -1.60 8.61
CA LEU A 94 1.33 -1.98 7.89
C LEU A 94 0.17 -2.26 8.85
N ILE A 95 0.41 -3.04 9.90
CA ILE A 95 -0.59 -3.41 10.91
C ILE A 95 -1.02 -2.17 11.69
N ASP A 96 -0.08 -1.36 12.15
CA ASP A 96 -0.36 -0.16 12.94
C ASP A 96 -1.22 0.83 12.16
N ILE A 97 -0.93 1.03 10.87
CA ILE A 97 -1.73 1.90 10.01
C ILE A 97 -3.11 1.29 9.76
N LEU A 98 -3.23 -0.03 9.62
CA LEU A 98 -4.53 -0.68 9.43
C LEU A 98 -5.40 -0.54 10.69
N ILE A 99 -4.83 -0.72 11.87
CA ILE A 99 -5.50 -0.51 13.15
C ILE A 99 -5.95 0.95 13.29
N GLN A 100 -5.06 1.90 12.99
CA GLN A 100 -5.41 3.32 13.03
C GLN A 100 -6.54 3.63 12.04
N PHE A 101 -6.43 3.15 10.81
CA PHE A 101 -7.42 3.35 9.75
C PHE A 101 -8.81 2.84 10.16
N ASP A 102 -8.90 1.65 10.75
CA ASP A 102 -10.13 1.07 11.29
C ASP A 102 -10.68 1.90 12.47
N SER A 103 -9.81 2.32 13.39
CA SER A 103 -10.20 3.10 14.57
C SER A 103 -10.77 4.49 14.24
N GLU A 104 -10.38 5.05 13.09
CA GLU A 104 -10.89 6.31 12.55
C GLU A 104 -12.26 6.13 11.84
N GLY A 105 -12.78 4.91 11.80
CA GLY A 105 -14.05 4.58 11.15
C GLY A 105 -13.96 4.42 9.63
N ASN A 106 -12.75 4.30 9.08
CA ASN A 106 -12.57 4.04 7.66
C ASN A 106 -12.75 2.55 7.33
N SER A 107 -13.15 2.24 6.09
CA SER A 107 -13.40 0.86 5.64
C SER A 107 -12.66 0.56 4.33
N LEU A 108 -12.16 -0.67 4.20
CA LEU A 108 -11.56 -1.19 2.96
C LEU A 108 -12.61 -1.70 1.97
N GLU A 109 -13.91 -1.64 2.30
CA GLU A 109 -14.98 -2.13 1.43
C GLU A 109 -15.13 -1.32 0.14
N LEU A 110 -14.89 -0.02 0.23
CA LEU A 110 -14.96 0.90 -0.89
C LEU A 110 -13.60 1.12 -1.53
N ILE A 111 -13.58 1.36 -2.84
CA ILE A 111 -12.34 1.71 -3.56
C ILE A 111 -11.68 2.95 -2.99
N SER A 112 -12.47 3.95 -2.57
CA SER A 112 -11.99 5.17 -1.92
C SER A 112 -11.24 4.84 -0.63
N GLY A 113 -11.81 4.02 0.24
CA GLY A 113 -11.17 3.66 1.50
C GLY A 113 -9.91 2.81 1.31
N ARG A 114 -9.89 1.91 0.31
CA ARG A 114 -8.64 1.22 -0.08
C ARG A 114 -7.56 2.19 -0.55
N MET A 115 -7.94 3.22 -1.31
CA MET A 115 -7.00 4.26 -1.74
C MET A 115 -6.53 5.11 -0.55
N ASP A 116 -7.42 5.47 0.38
CA ASP A 116 -7.07 6.21 1.61
C ASP A 116 -6.05 5.44 2.44
N PHE A 117 -6.25 4.14 2.63
CA PHE A 117 -5.31 3.26 3.32
C PHE A 117 -3.95 3.20 2.62
N ILE A 118 -3.93 3.05 1.29
CA ILE A 118 -2.67 3.03 0.53
C ILE A 118 -1.96 4.38 0.64
N GLU A 119 -2.66 5.50 0.56
CA GLU A 119 -2.05 6.81 0.73
C GLU A 119 -1.48 7.01 2.14
N ALA A 120 -2.14 6.50 3.18
CA ALA A 120 -1.61 6.52 4.55
C ALA A 120 -0.27 5.74 4.62
N LEU A 121 -0.20 4.58 3.97
CA LEU A 121 1.04 3.80 3.86
C LEU A 121 2.15 4.57 3.13
N LEU A 122 1.83 5.20 1.98
CA LEU A 122 2.81 5.97 1.21
C LEU A 122 3.33 7.20 1.98
N ASN A 123 2.45 7.90 2.70
CA ASN A 123 2.83 9.03 3.53
C ASN A 123 3.75 8.60 4.68
N ARG A 124 3.43 7.46 5.32
CA ARG A 124 4.28 6.91 6.38
C ARG A 124 5.65 6.52 5.85
N GLN A 125 5.70 5.83 4.72
CA GLN A 125 6.95 5.45 4.06
C GLN A 125 7.84 6.70 3.86
N ALA A 126 7.30 7.76 3.26
CA ALA A 126 8.05 8.97 2.99
C ALA A 126 8.52 9.69 4.27
N TYR A 127 7.70 9.65 5.32
CA TYR A 127 8.09 10.15 6.64
C TYR A 127 9.27 9.34 7.22
N GLU A 128 9.21 8.01 7.17
CA GLU A 128 10.26 7.12 7.69
C GLU A 128 11.59 7.29 6.94
N VAL A 129 11.56 7.57 5.63
CA VAL A 129 12.76 7.83 4.82
C VAL A 129 13.14 9.31 4.72
N ASN A 130 12.44 10.20 5.43
CA ASN A 130 12.63 11.65 5.43
C ASN A 130 12.66 12.28 4.03
N LYS A 131 11.69 11.94 3.18
CA LYS A 131 11.57 12.47 1.82
C LYS A 131 10.33 13.35 1.68
N PRO A 132 10.45 14.56 1.11
CA PRO A 132 9.36 15.53 1.02
C PRO A 132 8.28 15.17 -0.01
N PHE A 133 8.62 14.40 -1.06
CA PHE A 133 7.69 14.04 -2.11
C PHE A 133 7.30 12.57 -2.02
N VAL A 134 6.02 12.31 -2.21
CA VAL A 134 5.44 10.97 -2.20
C VAL A 134 5.01 10.61 -3.60
N GLY A 135 5.27 9.38 -4.03
CA GLY A 135 4.68 8.84 -5.23
C GLY A 135 4.32 7.37 -5.12
N GLY A 136 3.48 6.91 -6.03
CA GLY A 136 3.01 5.53 -6.05
C GLY A 136 2.87 5.00 -7.46
N LYS A 137 3.38 3.80 -7.71
CA LYS A 137 2.98 3.03 -8.90
C LYS A 137 1.67 2.34 -8.60
N MET A 138 0.59 2.76 -9.24
CA MET A 138 -0.77 2.30 -8.95
C MET A 138 -1.47 1.73 -10.18
N ARG A 139 -2.35 0.74 -9.93
CA ARG A 139 -3.30 0.21 -10.91
C ARG A 139 -4.70 0.51 -10.42
N VAL A 140 -5.24 1.62 -10.89
CA VAL A 140 -6.60 2.09 -10.63
C VAL A 140 -7.02 2.94 -11.83
N ASP A 141 -8.32 3.16 -11.97
CA ASP A 141 -8.85 4.05 -12.98
C ASP A 141 -8.19 5.45 -12.86
N PRO A 142 -7.58 5.99 -13.95
CA PRO A 142 -7.04 7.33 -13.95
C PRO A 142 -8.02 8.41 -13.49
N GLU A 143 -9.32 8.25 -13.76
CA GLU A 143 -10.34 9.22 -13.34
C GLU A 143 -10.49 9.27 -11.83
N ILE A 144 -10.42 8.11 -11.15
CA ILE A 144 -10.45 8.03 -9.68
C ILE A 144 -9.21 8.72 -9.08
N LEU A 145 -8.04 8.52 -9.68
CA LEU A 145 -6.80 9.16 -9.23
C LEU A 145 -6.85 10.67 -9.43
N PHE A 146 -7.25 11.12 -10.62
CA PHE A 146 -7.32 12.55 -10.96
C PHE A 146 -8.35 13.29 -10.10
N ALA A 147 -9.50 12.67 -9.82
CA ALA A 147 -10.51 13.26 -8.92
C ALA A 147 -9.98 13.45 -7.48
N ARG A 148 -9.01 12.64 -7.04
CA ARG A 148 -8.41 12.72 -5.71
C ARG A 148 -7.17 13.62 -5.65
N HIS A 149 -6.41 13.68 -6.75
CA HIS A 149 -5.15 14.41 -6.87
C HIS A 149 -5.13 15.18 -8.21
N PRO A 150 -5.82 16.34 -8.28
CA PRO A 150 -5.94 17.13 -9.50
C PRO A 150 -4.64 17.84 -9.92
#